data_AF-A0A931RBS8-F1
#
_entry.id   AF-A0A931RBS8-F1
#
_cell.length_a   1.000
_cell.length_b   1.000
_cell.length_c   1.000
_cell.angle_alpha   90.00
_cell.angle_beta   90.00
_cell.angle_gamma   90.00
#
_symmetry.space_group_name_H-M   'P 1'
#
loop_
_entity.id
_entity.type
_entity.pdbx_description
1 polymer ?
#
loop_
_entity_poly.entity_id
_entity_poly.type
_entity_poly.pdbx_seq_one_letter_code
_entity_poly.pdbx_strand_id
1 'polypeptide(L)'
;MSDIPEKQIKRLRSLINEAETSLAAAKELLVSLVGDDPVLTEKVKGKSLGKVIEGVFDGQNMVGSDAKTYPVPANYASKSKLVQGDILKLTIADDGAFMYKQIGPIPRKQVVGALDQKDGHYFVKVGKKEYRVLLASVTYFKAKPGDQVSVNIPEDDSVDAEWAALEAAL
;
A
#
# COMPACT_ATOMS: atom_id res chain seq x y z
N MET A 1 -43.80 28.91 -16.63
CA MET A 1 -43.69 28.58 -15.19
C MET A 1 -42.63 27.50 -15.03
N SER A 2 -41.38 27.88 -14.75
CA SER A 2 -40.28 26.93 -14.55
C SER A 2 -39.07 27.54 -13.80
N ASP A 3 -39.29 28.52 -12.91
CA ASP A 3 -38.21 29.14 -12.09
C ASP A 3 -38.15 28.60 -10.65
N ILE A 4 -39.05 27.69 -10.28
CA ILE A 4 -39.14 27.12 -8.93
C ILE A 4 -37.95 26.19 -8.58
N PRO A 5 -37.38 25.38 -9.51
CA PRO A 5 -36.30 24.45 -9.18
C PRO A 5 -34.97 25.14 -8.81
N GLU A 6 -34.58 26.21 -9.51
CA GLU A 6 -33.28 26.86 -9.28
C GLU A 6 -33.22 27.58 -7.93
N LYS A 7 -34.32 28.23 -7.54
CA LYS A 7 -34.41 28.92 -6.25
C LYS A 7 -34.35 27.92 -5.09
N GLN A 8 -34.95 26.74 -5.25
CA GLN A 8 -34.90 25.66 -4.27
C GLN A 8 -33.50 25.05 -4.17
N ILE A 9 -32.82 24.79 -5.30
CA ILE A 9 -31.45 24.28 -5.33
C ILE A 9 -30.48 25.28 -4.70
N LYS A 10 -30.61 26.57 -5.02
CA LYS A 10 -29.79 27.63 -4.41
C LYS A 10 -29.99 27.69 -2.90
N ARG A 11 -31.25 27.54 -2.44
CA ARG A 11 -31.56 27.49 -1.01
C ARG A 11 -30.97 26.24 -0.34
N LEU A 12 -31.04 25.07 -0.97
CA LEU A 12 -30.43 23.84 -0.46
C LEU A 12 -28.90 23.95 -0.36
N ARG A 13 -28.23 24.52 -1.37
CA ARG A 13 -26.78 24.77 -1.32
C ARG A 13 -26.40 25.72 -0.19
N SER A 14 -27.19 26.76 0.03
CA SER A 14 -26.99 27.69 1.16
C SER A 14 -27.12 26.97 2.50
N LEU A 15 -28.15 26.13 2.65
CA LEU A 15 -28.39 25.36 3.87
C LEU A 15 -27.27 24.33 4.13
N ILE A 16 -26.74 23.69 3.09
CA ILE A 16 -25.60 22.76 3.21
C ILE A 16 -24.36 23.51 3.67
N ASN A 17 -24.04 24.64 3.06
CA ASN A 17 -22.86 25.43 3.42
C ASN A 17 -22.95 25.99 4.85
N GLU A 18 -24.15 26.39 5.27
CA GLU A 18 -24.43 26.83 6.64
C GLU A 18 -24.29 25.68 7.66
N ALA A 19 -24.77 24.48 7.30
CA ALA A 19 -24.59 23.27 8.10
C ALA A 19 -23.11 22.86 8.20
N GLU A 20 -22.34 22.96 7.11
CA GLU A 20 -20.90 22.67 7.08
C GLU A 20 -20.11 23.64 7.96
N THR A 21 -20.44 24.94 7.87
CA THR A 21 -19.85 25.99 8.70
C THR A 21 -20.17 25.78 10.17
N SER A 22 -21.44 25.46 10.48
CA SER A 22 -21.88 25.17 11.85
C SER A 22 -21.19 23.92 12.41
N LEU A 23 -21.00 22.90 11.59
CA LEU A 23 -20.27 21.68 11.96
C LEU A 23 -18.79 21.98 12.23
N ALA A 24 -18.16 22.84 11.44
CA ALA A 24 -16.77 23.25 11.64
C ALA A 24 -16.61 24.01 12.97
N ALA A 25 -17.50 24.96 13.26
CA ALA A 25 -17.51 25.69 14.52
C ALA A 25 -17.75 24.76 15.73
N ALA A 26 -18.67 23.80 15.62
CA ALA A 26 -18.93 22.82 16.67
C ALA A 26 -17.71 21.91 16.94
N LYS A 27 -16.93 21.57 15.91
CA LYS A 27 -15.68 20.80 16.03
C LYS A 27 -14.58 21.59 16.73
N GLU A 28 -14.39 22.85 16.34
CA GLU A 28 -13.45 23.77 17.01
C GLU A 28 -13.78 23.91 18.51
N LEU A 29 -15.07 24.10 18.83
CA LEU A 29 -15.53 24.17 20.22
C LEU A 29 -15.31 22.85 20.97
N LEU A 30 -15.54 21.69 20.33
CA LEU A 30 -15.25 20.38 20.92
C LEU A 30 -13.76 20.21 21.26
N VAL A 31 -12.86 20.58 20.34
CA VAL A 31 -11.40 20.52 20.54
C VAL A 31 -10.99 21.45 21.69
N SER A 32 -11.56 22.65 21.75
CA SER A 32 -11.28 23.62 22.82
C SER A 32 -11.81 23.21 24.20
N LEU A 33 -12.91 22.45 24.27
CA LEU A 33 -13.57 22.09 25.53
C LEU A 33 -13.08 20.76 26.12
N VAL A 34 -12.70 19.81 25.27
CA VAL A 34 -12.30 18.46 25.72
C VAL A 34 -10.79 18.37 25.97
N GLY A 35 -9.99 19.26 25.36
CA GLY A 35 -8.53 19.06 25.32
C GLY A 35 -8.19 17.83 24.48
N ASP A 36 -6.90 17.62 24.23
CA ASP A 36 -6.38 16.60 23.30
C ASP A 36 -6.52 15.18 23.89
N ASP A 37 -7.76 14.69 23.96
CA ASP A 37 -8.12 13.40 24.55
C ASP A 37 -8.23 12.33 23.43
N PRO A 38 -7.28 11.38 23.34
CA PRO A 38 -7.09 10.51 22.17
C PRO A 38 -8.20 9.46 21.96
N VAL A 39 -9.19 9.39 22.87
CA VAL A 39 -10.26 8.40 22.82
C VAL A 39 -11.47 8.89 22.02
N LEU A 40 -11.68 10.21 21.90
CA LEU A 40 -12.77 10.80 21.12
C LEU A 40 -12.40 11.03 19.64
N THR A 41 -11.11 11.13 19.33
CA THR A 41 -10.61 11.22 17.94
C THR A 41 -10.90 9.97 17.13
N GLU A 42 -11.14 8.81 17.75
CA GLU A 42 -11.45 7.57 17.04
C GLU A 42 -12.85 7.55 16.41
N LYS A 43 -13.84 8.24 16.99
CA LYS A 43 -15.23 8.23 16.48
C LYS A 43 -15.53 9.31 15.44
N VAL A 44 -14.62 10.27 15.24
CA VAL A 44 -14.68 11.27 14.15
C VAL A 44 -13.92 10.79 12.89
N LYS A 45 -13.18 9.67 12.96
CA LYS A 45 -12.52 8.98 11.82
C LYS A 45 -13.50 8.32 10.82
N GLY A 46 -14.73 8.81 10.73
CA GLY A 46 -15.63 8.56 9.61
C GLY A 46 -15.45 9.54 8.45
N LYS A 47 -14.40 10.37 8.46
CA LYS A 47 -14.18 11.44 7.47
C LYS A 47 -12.96 11.17 6.59
N SER A 48 -13.26 11.03 5.30
CA SER A 48 -12.37 11.22 4.14
C SER A 48 -11.05 10.45 4.22
N LEU A 49 -11.10 9.14 3.94
CA LEU A 49 -9.95 8.47 3.34
C LEU A 49 -9.61 9.27 2.07
N GLY A 50 -8.39 9.81 1.99
CA GLY A 50 -7.91 10.57 0.83
C GLY A 50 -7.90 9.74 -0.46
N LYS A 51 -7.15 10.14 -1.49
CA LYS A 51 -7.19 9.44 -2.78
C LYS A 51 -6.79 7.97 -2.61
N VAL A 52 -7.70 7.06 -2.93
CA VAL A 52 -7.49 5.61 -2.93
C VAL A 52 -7.16 5.15 -4.35
N ILE A 53 -6.11 4.36 -4.48
CA ILE A 53 -5.66 3.77 -5.74
C ILE A 53 -5.38 2.30 -5.50
N GLU A 54 -5.90 1.42 -6.36
CA GLU A 54 -5.54 0.01 -6.38
C GLU A 54 -4.54 -0.25 -7.51
N GLY A 55 -3.66 -1.22 -7.30
CA GLY A 55 -2.61 -1.52 -8.26
C GLY A 55 -1.91 -2.84 -7.99
N VAL A 56 -1.06 -3.23 -8.93
CA VAL A 56 -0.33 -4.50 -8.90
C VAL A 56 1.12 -4.25 -8.51
N PHE A 57 1.63 -5.01 -7.55
CA PHE A 57 3.03 -4.95 -7.14
C PHE A 57 3.94 -5.59 -8.20
N ASP A 58 4.95 -4.86 -8.68
CA ASP A 58 5.90 -5.33 -9.70
C ASP A 58 7.20 -5.92 -9.12
N GLY A 59 7.35 -5.92 -7.78
CA GLY A 59 8.56 -6.34 -7.07
C GLY A 59 9.28 -5.19 -6.34
N GLN A 60 9.07 -3.94 -6.77
CA GLN A 60 9.58 -2.75 -6.08
C GLN A 60 8.56 -1.61 -5.98
N ASN A 61 7.65 -1.52 -6.94
CA ASN A 61 6.63 -0.50 -7.08
C ASN A 61 5.24 -1.13 -7.17
N MET A 62 4.21 -0.30 -6.98
CA MET A 62 2.84 -0.60 -7.31
C MET A 62 2.49 0.11 -8.62
N VAL A 63 2.09 -0.65 -9.64
CA VAL A 63 1.50 -0.10 -10.87
C VAL A 63 0.01 0.12 -10.63
N GLY A 64 -0.37 1.38 -10.46
CA GLY A 64 -1.75 1.78 -10.20
C GLY A 64 -2.67 1.55 -11.41
N SER A 65 -3.97 1.46 -11.15
CA SER A 65 -5.01 1.40 -12.18
C SER A 65 -5.04 2.65 -13.09
N ASP A 66 -4.39 3.74 -12.68
CA ASP A 66 -4.17 4.95 -13.46
C ASP A 66 -2.89 4.93 -14.31
N ALA A 67 -2.28 3.74 -14.47
CA ALA A 67 -1.03 3.49 -15.20
C ALA A 67 0.20 4.22 -14.65
N LYS A 68 0.11 4.78 -13.43
CA LYS A 68 1.25 5.39 -12.73
C LYS A 68 1.92 4.37 -11.83
N THR A 69 3.23 4.49 -11.70
CA THR A 69 4.02 3.70 -10.77
C THR A 69 4.23 4.44 -9.45
N TYR A 70 4.02 3.73 -8.36
CA TYR A 70 4.14 4.24 -7.01
C TYR A 70 5.19 3.41 -6.26
N PRO A 71 6.31 4.01 -5.79
CA PRO A 71 7.37 3.25 -5.14
C PRO A 71 6.88 2.69 -3.80
N VAL A 72 7.06 1.39 -3.60
CA VAL A 72 6.68 0.71 -2.35
C VAL A 72 7.89 0.69 -1.42
N PRO A 73 7.76 1.12 -0.15
CA PRO A 73 8.87 1.06 0.80
C PRO A 73 9.43 -0.36 0.94
N ALA A 74 10.74 -0.53 0.72
CA ALA A 74 11.40 -1.83 0.74
C ALA A 74 11.17 -2.60 2.06
N ASN A 75 11.12 -1.89 3.19
CA ASN A 75 10.83 -2.48 4.50
C ASN A 75 9.41 -3.03 4.61
N TYR A 76 8.42 -2.35 4.01
CA TYR A 76 7.05 -2.83 3.98
C TYR A 76 6.92 -4.07 3.09
N ALA A 77 7.53 -4.03 1.90
CA ALA A 77 7.55 -5.16 0.98
C ALA A 77 8.24 -6.39 1.58
N SER A 78 9.37 -6.20 2.27
CA SER A 78 10.09 -7.25 3.00
C SER A 78 9.26 -7.86 4.13
N LYS A 79 8.76 -7.04 5.07
CA LYS A 79 8.00 -7.52 6.24
C LYS A 79 6.68 -8.20 5.86
N SER A 80 6.01 -7.70 4.82
CA SER A 80 4.75 -8.25 4.32
C SER A 80 4.95 -9.38 3.31
N LYS A 81 6.21 -9.69 2.95
CA LYS A 81 6.59 -10.74 1.98
C LYS A 81 5.81 -10.62 0.67
N LEU A 82 5.75 -9.41 0.12
CA LEU A 82 5.00 -9.11 -1.09
C LEU A 82 5.60 -9.83 -2.29
N VAL A 83 4.75 -10.51 -3.05
CA VAL A 83 5.14 -11.23 -4.27
C VAL A 83 4.68 -10.42 -5.48
N GLN A 84 5.50 -10.40 -6.53
CA GLN A 84 5.15 -9.76 -7.80
C GLN A 84 3.78 -10.29 -8.28
N GLY A 85 2.85 -9.38 -8.58
CA GLY A 85 1.45 -9.71 -8.89
C GLY A 85 0.48 -9.46 -7.74
N ASP A 86 0.95 -9.20 -6.52
CA ASP A 86 0.08 -8.86 -5.38
C ASP A 86 -0.71 -7.57 -5.63
N ILE A 87 -2.00 -7.60 -5.32
CA ILE A 87 -2.88 -6.43 -5.40
C ILE A 87 -2.73 -5.62 -4.11
N LEU A 88 -2.31 -4.37 -4.29
CA LEU A 88 -2.13 -3.40 -3.23
C LEU A 88 -3.17 -2.29 -3.34
N LYS A 89 -3.56 -1.76 -2.19
CA LYS A 89 -4.32 -0.53 -2.04
C LYS A 89 -3.39 0.54 -1.49
N LEU A 90 -3.19 1.60 -2.26
CA LEU A 90 -2.55 2.83 -1.83
C LEU A 90 -3.62 3.82 -1.37
N THR A 91 -3.47 4.34 -0.16
CA THR A 91 -4.23 5.50 0.34
C THR A 91 -3.27 6.66 0.48
N ILE A 92 -3.54 7.75 -0.24
CA ILE A 92 -2.80 9.00 -0.13
C ILE A 92 -3.59 9.88 0.85
N ALA A 93 -3.03 10.12 2.03
CA ALA A 93 -3.65 11.00 3.02
C ALA A 93 -3.58 12.47 2.58
N ASP A 94 -4.36 13.33 3.24
CA ASP A 94 -4.44 14.77 2.93
C ASP A 94 -3.10 15.49 3.19
N ASP A 95 -2.23 14.92 4.04
CA ASP A 95 -0.85 15.36 4.29
C ASP A 95 0.15 14.86 3.22
N GLY A 96 -0.32 14.09 2.23
CA GLY A 96 0.49 13.49 1.18
C GLY A 96 1.15 12.16 1.56
N ALA A 97 0.92 11.62 2.76
CA ALA A 97 1.51 10.35 3.17
C ALA A 97 0.95 9.17 2.38
N PHE A 98 1.84 8.29 1.93
CA PHE A 98 1.49 7.06 1.19
C PHE A 98 1.35 5.88 2.15
N MET A 99 0.15 5.33 2.23
CA MET A 99 -0.14 4.14 3.02
C MET A 99 -0.51 2.97 2.09
N TYR A 100 0.33 1.94 2.11
CA TYR A 100 0.08 0.72 1.35
C TYR A 100 -0.55 -0.35 2.22
N LYS A 101 -1.52 -1.07 1.65
CA LYS A 101 -2.11 -2.27 2.24
C LYS A 101 -2.24 -3.35 1.16
N GLN A 102 -1.71 -4.53 1.40
CA GLN A 102 -2.01 -5.70 0.59
C GLN A 102 -3.50 -6.06 0.76
N ILE A 103 -4.20 -6.18 -0.36
CA ILE A 103 -5.64 -6.51 -0.40
C ILE A 103 -5.95 -7.77 -1.21
N GLY A 104 -5.04 -8.22 -2.06
CA GLY A 104 -5.19 -9.45 -2.84
C GLY A 104 -3.85 -10.12 -3.08
N PRO A 105 -3.44 -11.09 -2.24
CA PRO A 105 -2.24 -11.87 -2.52
C PRO A 105 -2.44 -12.73 -3.77
N ILE A 106 -1.44 -12.77 -4.66
CA ILE A 106 -1.44 -13.70 -5.79
C ILE A 106 -1.16 -15.14 -5.29
N PRO A 107 -1.76 -16.17 -5.92
CA PRO A 107 -1.34 -17.56 -5.73
C PRO A 107 0.17 -17.69 -5.95
N ARG A 108 0.84 -18.36 -5.01
CA ARG A 108 2.30 -18.37 -4.90
C ARG A 108 2.77 -19.74 -4.46
N LYS A 109 3.94 -20.14 -4.96
CA LYS A 109 4.65 -21.36 -4.53
C LYS A 109 5.94 -20.98 -3.84
N GLN A 110 6.28 -21.75 -2.81
CA GLN A 110 7.56 -21.63 -2.12
C GLN A 110 8.58 -22.53 -2.80
N VAL A 111 9.76 -21.98 -3.08
CA VAL A 111 10.89 -22.70 -3.69
C VAL A 111 12.15 -22.42 -2.91
N VAL A 112 13.10 -23.36 -2.95
CA VAL A 112 14.42 -23.22 -2.31
C VAL A 112 15.46 -22.90 -3.38
N GLY A 113 16.34 -21.96 -3.08
CA GLY A 113 17.42 -21.56 -3.96
C GLY A 113 18.66 -21.11 -3.20
N ALA A 114 19.75 -20.90 -3.95
CA ALA A 114 20.98 -20.34 -3.40
C ALA A 114 20.96 -18.82 -3.53
N LEU A 115 21.24 -18.12 -2.43
CA LEU A 115 21.38 -16.66 -2.42
C LEU A 115 22.75 -16.28 -3.02
N ASP A 116 22.75 -15.29 -3.91
CA ASP A 116 23.94 -14.73 -4.55
C ASP A 116 23.86 -13.20 -4.57
N GLN A 117 24.99 -12.53 -4.77
CA GLN A 117 25.06 -11.09 -4.90
C GLN A 117 25.87 -10.70 -6.15
N LYS A 118 25.27 -9.89 -7.03
CA LYS A 118 25.89 -9.40 -8.26
C LYS A 118 25.66 -7.89 -8.36
N ASP A 119 26.71 -7.12 -8.57
CA ASP A 119 26.66 -5.66 -8.72
C ASP A 119 25.86 -4.95 -7.62
N GLY A 120 26.01 -5.40 -6.37
CA GLY A 120 25.32 -4.86 -5.20
C GLY A 120 23.86 -5.31 -5.03
N HIS A 121 23.29 -6.04 -5.99
CA HIS A 121 21.93 -6.58 -5.93
C HIS A 121 21.94 -8.05 -5.52
N TYR A 122 20.89 -8.48 -4.82
CA TYR A 122 20.76 -9.86 -4.36
C TYR A 122 19.84 -10.65 -5.28
N PHE A 123 20.22 -11.90 -5.52
CA PHE A 123 19.50 -12.83 -6.38
C PHE A 123 19.38 -14.19 -5.71
N VAL A 124 18.28 -14.88 -5.95
CA VAL A 124 18.12 -16.29 -5.55
C VAL A 124 18.03 -17.13 -6.80
N LYS A 125 18.96 -18.08 -6.93
CA LYS A 125 19.03 -19.01 -8.06
C LYS A 125 18.20 -20.25 -7.76
N VAL A 126 17.19 -20.49 -8.58
CA VAL A 126 16.29 -21.64 -8.50
C VAL A 126 16.35 -22.39 -9.83
N GLY A 127 17.08 -23.50 -9.84
CA GLY A 127 17.36 -24.26 -11.07
C GLY A 127 18.10 -23.42 -12.10
N LYS A 128 17.42 -23.08 -13.20
CA LYS A 128 17.97 -22.27 -14.32
C LYS A 128 17.56 -20.80 -14.27
N LYS A 129 16.61 -20.41 -13.41
CA LYS A 129 16.12 -19.04 -13.29
C LYS A 129 16.74 -18.37 -12.06
N GLU A 130 17.00 -17.06 -12.17
CA GLU A 130 17.46 -16.22 -11.08
C GLU A 130 16.38 -15.17 -10.81
N TYR A 131 16.04 -14.99 -9.54
CA TYR A 131 15.05 -14.00 -9.11
C TYR A 131 15.72 -12.94 -8.28
N ARG A 132 15.42 -11.67 -8.54
CA ARG A 132 15.84 -10.56 -7.69
C ARG A 132 15.13 -10.64 -6.35
N VAL A 133 15.85 -10.32 -5.27
CA VAL A 133 15.27 -10.19 -3.92
C VAL A 133 15.67 -8.87 -3.31
N LEU A 134 14.78 -8.32 -2.47
CA LEU A 134 15.04 -7.04 -1.81
C LEU A 134 16.17 -7.16 -0.78
N LEU A 135 17.11 -6.22 -0.80
CA LEU A 135 18.13 -6.07 0.23
C LEU A 135 17.52 -6.05 1.64
N ALA A 136 16.39 -5.34 1.81
CA ALA A 136 15.67 -5.27 3.08
C ALA A 136 15.15 -6.64 3.58
N SER A 137 14.91 -7.59 2.68
CA SER A 137 14.55 -8.97 3.06
C SER A 137 15.79 -9.74 3.49
N VAL A 138 16.88 -9.65 2.72
CA VAL A 138 18.15 -10.30 3.05
C VAL A 138 18.67 -9.86 4.43
N THR A 139 18.64 -8.56 4.73
CA THR A 139 19.08 -8.03 6.02
C THR A 139 18.14 -8.42 7.17
N TYR A 140 16.83 -8.47 6.93
CA TYR A 140 15.85 -8.88 7.94
C TYR A 140 16.07 -10.34 8.38
N PHE A 141 16.31 -11.25 7.43
CA PHE A 141 16.59 -12.66 7.70
C PHE A 141 18.06 -12.95 8.01
N LYS A 142 18.93 -11.94 7.93
CA LYS A 142 20.39 -12.05 8.14
C LYS A 142 21.06 -13.10 7.26
N ALA A 143 20.52 -13.31 6.06
CA ALA A 143 21.07 -14.24 5.08
C ALA A 143 22.34 -13.65 4.43
N LYS A 144 23.23 -14.54 3.98
CA LYS A 144 24.49 -14.20 3.33
C LYS A 144 24.59 -14.86 1.96
N PRO A 145 25.30 -14.27 0.98
CA PRO A 145 25.60 -14.96 -0.26
C PRO A 145 26.23 -16.34 -0.01
N GLY A 146 25.71 -17.35 -0.68
CA GLY A 146 26.03 -18.76 -0.46
C GLY A 146 25.02 -19.54 0.39
N ASP A 147 24.17 -18.85 1.16
CA ASP A 147 23.14 -19.51 1.98
C ASP A 147 22.04 -20.13 1.10
N GLN A 148 21.47 -21.23 1.58
CA GLN A 148 20.18 -21.70 1.06
C GLN A 148 19.06 -20.89 1.69
N VAL A 149 18.17 -20.40 0.84
CA VAL A 149 17.03 -19.61 1.27
C VAL A 149 15.76 -20.14 0.61
N SER A 150 14.63 -19.98 1.29
CA SER A 150 13.33 -20.19 0.68
C SER A 150 12.74 -18.86 0.24
N VAL A 151 12.14 -18.85 -0.95
CA VAL A 151 11.49 -17.68 -1.54
C VAL A 151 10.11 -18.04 -2.07
N ASN A 152 9.19 -17.07 -2.05
CA ASN A 152 7.90 -17.17 -2.70
C ASN A 152 7.95 -16.49 -4.06
N ILE A 153 7.43 -17.18 -5.06
CA ILE A 153 7.24 -16.70 -6.44
C ILE A 153 5.78 -16.96 -6.84
N PRO A 154 5.26 -16.26 -7.87
CA PRO A 154 3.95 -16.60 -8.44
C PRO A 154 3.86 -18.08 -8.79
N GLU A 155 2.71 -18.69 -8.50
CA GLU A 155 2.46 -20.10 -8.82
C GLU A 155 2.33 -20.31 -10.33
N ASP A 156 1.65 -19.37 -10.99
CA ASP A 156 1.42 -19.33 -12.43
C ASP A 156 2.72 -18.98 -13.19
N ASP A 157 3.23 -19.95 -13.95
CA ASP A 157 4.46 -19.82 -14.73
C ASP A 157 4.32 -18.89 -15.96
N SER A 158 3.10 -18.47 -16.32
CA SER A 158 2.88 -17.45 -17.35
C SER A 158 3.20 -16.04 -16.86
N VAL A 159 3.25 -15.83 -15.54
CA VAL A 159 3.72 -14.58 -14.95
C VAL A 159 5.23 -14.53 -15.08
N ASP A 160 5.74 -13.60 -15.89
CA ASP A 160 7.18 -13.36 -15.99
C ASP A 160 7.69 -12.64 -14.75
N ALA A 161 7.88 -13.43 -13.68
CA ALA A 161 8.35 -12.96 -12.40
C ALA A 161 9.87 -12.72 -12.46
N GLU A 162 10.26 -11.46 -12.25
CA GLU A 162 11.65 -11.05 -12.07
C GLU A 162 12.03 -11.05 -10.59
N TRP A 163 11.05 -10.76 -9.72
CA TRP A 163 11.23 -10.63 -8.27
C TRP A 163 10.65 -11.81 -7.50
N ALA A 164 11.33 -12.18 -6.42
CA ALA A 164 10.85 -13.14 -5.44
C ALA A 164 10.84 -12.54 -4.03
N ALA A 165 9.90 -12.99 -3.20
CA ALA A 165 9.82 -12.58 -1.80
C ALA A 165 10.59 -13.58 -0.94
N LEU A 166 11.60 -13.14 -0.19
CA LEU A 166 12.33 -14.03 0.72
C LEU A 166 11.46 -14.42 1.92
N GLU A 167 11.35 -15.73 2.16
CA GLU A 167 10.48 -16.31 3.20
C GLU A 167 11.27 -16.66 4.46
N ALA A 168 12.44 -17.30 4.30
CA ALA A 168 13.34 -17.68 5.39
C ALA A 168 14.75 -18.00 4.87
N ALA A 169 15.76 -17.81 5.72
CA ALA A 169 17.08 -18.44 5.58
C ALA A 169 17.05 -19.84 6.20
N LEU A 170 17.69 -20.81 5.56
CA LEU A 170 17.71 -22.23 5.98
C LEU A 170 19.02 -22.61 6.67
#